data_AF-R7TS51-F1
#
_entry.id   AF-R7TS51-F1
#
_cell.length_a   1.000
_cell.length_b   1.000
_cell.length_c   1.000
_cell.angle_alpha   90.00
_cell.angle_beta   90.00
_cell.angle_gamma   90.00
#
_symmetry.space_group_name_H-M   'P 1'
#
loop_
_entity.id
_entity.type
_entity.pdbx_description
1 polymer ?
#
loop_
_entity_poly.entity_id
_entity_poly.type
_entity_poly.pdbx_seq_one_letter_code
_entity_poly.pdbx_strand_id
1 'polypeptide(L)'
;MERDPASTDNQSQKDEPARGNWGGQLEFILTCVGYAVGLGNVWRFPYLCYKNGGGAFLVPYFVVLAIIGLPLFFMELAFGQFASLGPIAIWTVNPLFKGLGYSMVITNTVIGLYYNVIIAWTIYYFFASMTSELPWQECGHEWNTALCTTTEQFRNYTMSPGLVFVVYPEALTQMPLPPVWSVLFFFMLMTLGFSSEFSIMECFFSSVIDELDFVRKSAQRKVIFRAVFCFVFFLIGLSMITNSGFYVFNIVDAFVGGFPLLFVGLLETIAIQFIYVKAGSSSEGLTANQYGDRGGRYPDFET
;
A
#
# COMPACT_ATOMS: atom_id res chain seq x y z
N MET A 1 -43.69 -2.67 -54.58
CA MET A 1 -43.54 -1.60 -53.56
C MET A 1 -43.54 -2.33 -52.21
N GLU A 2 -42.49 -3.10 -51.96
CA GLU A 2 -42.29 -3.80 -50.70
C GLU A 2 -41.32 -2.96 -49.88
N ARG A 3 -41.69 -2.62 -48.64
CA ARG A 3 -40.88 -1.84 -47.71
C ARG A 3 -39.89 -2.77 -47.01
N ASP A 4 -38.60 -2.46 -47.10
CA ASP A 4 -37.57 -2.99 -46.20
C ASP A 4 -37.88 -2.57 -44.75
N PRO A 5 -37.90 -3.48 -43.76
CA PRO A 5 -37.90 -3.09 -42.37
C PRO A 5 -36.47 -2.73 -41.97
N ALA A 6 -36.30 -1.45 -41.65
CA ALA A 6 -35.08 -0.85 -41.14
C ALA A 6 -34.45 -1.67 -40.00
N SER A 7 -33.14 -1.91 -40.16
CA SER A 7 -32.17 -2.22 -39.13
C SER A 7 -32.40 -1.37 -37.88
N THR A 8 -33.05 -1.96 -36.88
CA THR A 8 -33.18 -1.38 -35.55
C THR A 8 -32.44 -2.28 -34.58
N ASP A 9 -31.12 -2.20 -34.60
CA ASP A 9 -30.29 -2.68 -33.50
C ASP A 9 -29.07 -1.76 -33.35
N ASN A 10 -29.34 -0.45 -33.22
CA ASN A 10 -28.44 0.44 -32.48
C ASN A 10 -28.71 0.22 -30.99
N GLN A 11 -28.42 -0.98 -30.50
CA GLN A 11 -28.17 -1.16 -29.08
C GLN A 11 -26.87 -0.42 -28.78
N SER A 12 -27.03 0.69 -28.09
CA SER A 12 -25.98 1.44 -27.42
C SER A 12 -24.93 0.52 -26.79
N GLN A 13 -23.85 0.25 -27.52
CA GLN A 13 -22.53 0.05 -26.93
C GLN A 13 -22.23 1.35 -26.20
N LYS A 14 -22.60 1.41 -24.92
CA LYS A 14 -21.97 2.37 -24.01
C LYS A 14 -20.52 1.92 -23.97
N ASP A 15 -19.68 2.57 -24.76
CA ASP A 15 -18.23 2.48 -24.65
C ASP A 15 -17.90 2.58 -23.16
N GLU A 16 -17.47 1.46 -22.57
CA GLU A 16 -16.91 1.52 -21.23
C GLU A 16 -15.71 2.48 -21.32
N PRO A 17 -15.61 3.47 -20.43
CA PRO A 17 -14.54 4.44 -20.51
C PRO A 17 -13.21 3.69 -20.48
N ALA A 18 -12.42 3.84 -21.55
CA ALA A 18 -11.11 3.23 -21.67
C ALA A 18 -10.28 3.54 -20.43
N ARG A 19 -9.55 2.53 -19.92
CA ARG A 19 -8.70 2.66 -18.74
C ARG A 19 -7.71 3.81 -18.96
N GLY A 20 -7.54 4.66 -17.93
CA GLY A 20 -6.66 5.83 -18.01
C GLY A 20 -5.20 5.43 -18.23
N ASN A 21 -4.50 6.20 -19.06
CA ASN A 21 -3.05 6.09 -19.27
C ASN A 21 -2.32 7.13 -18.41
N TRP A 22 -1.06 6.83 -18.07
CA TRP A 22 -0.17 7.79 -17.42
C TRP A 22 0.17 8.96 -18.36
N GLY A 23 0.31 10.17 -17.80
CA GLY A 23 0.72 11.36 -18.56
C GLY A 23 2.19 11.31 -19.00
N GLY A 24 3.03 10.50 -18.33
CA GLY A 24 4.40 10.21 -18.75
C GLY A 24 5.11 9.17 -17.89
N GLN A 25 6.29 8.72 -18.34
CA GLN A 25 7.06 7.68 -17.64
C GLN A 25 7.60 8.14 -16.27
N LEU A 26 7.95 9.43 -16.13
CA LEU A 26 8.41 9.98 -14.85
C LEU A 26 7.29 9.99 -13.81
N GLU A 27 6.05 10.28 -14.21
CA GLU A 27 4.87 10.24 -13.32
C GLU A 27 4.67 8.83 -12.75
N PHE A 28 4.79 7.80 -13.61
CA PHE A 28 4.73 6.41 -13.19
C PHE A 28 5.83 6.07 -12.18
N ILE A 29 7.10 6.39 -12.49
CA ILE A 29 8.24 6.09 -11.62
C ILE A 29 8.10 6.82 -10.28
N LEU A 30 7.74 8.11 -10.29
CA LEU A 30 7.56 8.90 -9.07
C LEU A 30 6.41 8.36 -8.22
N THR A 31 5.34 7.84 -8.83
CA THR A 31 4.26 7.18 -8.10
C THR A 31 4.72 5.88 -7.45
N CYS A 32 5.50 5.05 -8.16
CA CYS A 32 6.08 3.83 -7.59
C CYS A 32 7.03 4.15 -6.43
N VAL A 33 7.87 5.18 -6.56
CA VAL A 33 8.79 5.61 -5.49
C VAL A 33 8.01 6.18 -4.30
N GLY A 34 6.98 7.01 -4.52
CA GLY A 34 6.14 7.54 -3.45
C GLY A 34 5.36 6.45 -2.69
N TYR A 35 4.99 5.36 -3.37
CA TYR A 35 4.42 4.19 -2.72
C TYR A 35 5.48 3.38 -1.94
N ALA A 36 6.67 3.18 -2.49
CA ALA A 36 7.74 2.39 -1.88
C ALA A 36 8.40 3.09 -0.68
N VAL A 37 8.49 4.42 -0.71
CA VAL A 37 9.07 5.22 0.37
C VAL A 37 7.97 5.70 1.30
N GLY A 38 7.68 4.88 2.32
CA GLY A 38 6.67 5.19 3.34
C GLY A 38 7.28 5.54 4.70
N LEU A 39 6.40 5.86 5.65
CA LEU A 39 6.76 6.19 7.01
C LEU A 39 7.50 5.04 7.75
N GLY A 40 7.27 3.79 7.33
CA GLY A 40 7.98 2.62 7.85
C GLY A 40 9.50 2.68 7.66
N ASN A 41 10.00 3.38 6.64
CA ASN A 41 11.43 3.57 6.43
C ASN A 41 12.05 4.49 7.49
N VAL A 42 11.25 5.38 8.10
CA VAL A 42 11.74 6.34 9.10
C VAL A 42 11.80 5.75 10.51
N TRP A 43 10.85 4.89 10.89
CA TRP A 43 10.84 4.31 12.24
C TRP A 43 11.07 2.80 12.31
N ARG A 44 10.55 2.01 11.36
CA ARG A 44 10.56 0.54 11.46
C ARG A 44 11.90 -0.02 11.06
N PHE A 45 12.47 0.49 9.96
CA PHE A 45 13.77 0.04 9.48
C PHE A 45 14.90 0.33 10.49
N PRO A 46 15.06 1.55 11.03
CA PRO A 46 16.11 1.81 12.02
C PRO A 46 15.93 0.98 13.30
N TYR A 47 14.68 0.82 13.76
CA TYR A 47 14.37 0.02 14.94
C TYR A 47 14.74 -1.46 14.75
N LEU A 48 14.36 -2.07 13.62
CA LEU A 48 14.68 -3.47 13.32
C LEU A 48 16.18 -3.66 13.08
N CYS A 49 16.85 -2.72 12.42
CA CYS A 49 18.29 -2.75 12.22
C CYS A 49 19.01 -2.76 13.57
N TYR A 50 18.67 -1.83 14.48
CA TYR A 50 19.26 -1.77 15.81
C TYR A 50 19.01 -3.05 16.63
N LYS A 51 17.76 -3.53 16.65
CA LYS A 51 17.37 -4.72 17.43
C LYS A 51 18.04 -6.01 16.93
N ASN A 52 18.31 -6.13 15.63
CA ASN A 52 18.83 -7.36 15.01
C ASN A 52 20.34 -7.30 14.73
N GLY A 53 21.11 -6.64 15.60
CA GLY A 53 22.58 -6.62 15.49
C GLY A 53 23.16 -5.41 14.74
N GLY A 54 22.40 -4.32 14.64
CA GLY A 54 22.84 -3.07 14.03
C GLY A 54 23.26 -3.26 12.57
N GLY A 55 24.46 -2.79 12.21
CA GLY A 55 24.98 -2.90 10.85
C GLY A 55 25.04 -4.34 10.29
N ALA A 56 25.14 -5.36 11.14
CA ALA A 56 25.13 -6.75 10.69
C ALA A 56 23.79 -7.16 10.04
N PHE A 57 22.68 -6.52 10.43
CA PHE A 57 21.35 -6.74 9.85
C PHE A 57 21.29 -6.37 8.35
N LEU A 58 22.16 -5.47 7.89
CA LEU A 58 22.16 -5.04 6.49
C LEU A 58 22.53 -6.16 5.53
N VAL A 59 23.38 -7.12 5.95
CA VAL A 59 23.77 -8.26 5.10
C VAL A 59 22.56 -9.13 4.74
N PRO A 60 21.81 -9.73 5.69
CA PRO A 60 20.62 -10.50 5.36
C PRO A 60 19.53 -9.64 4.71
N TYR A 61 19.41 -8.36 5.08
CA TYR A 61 18.46 -7.44 4.44
C TYR A 61 18.70 -7.31 2.93
N PHE A 62 19.94 -7.00 2.50
CA PHE A 62 20.24 -6.85 1.08
C PHE A 62 20.19 -8.17 0.31
N VAL A 63 20.56 -9.29 0.94
CA VAL A 63 20.45 -10.62 0.32
C VAL A 63 18.99 -10.98 0.06
N VAL A 64 18.11 -10.82 1.06
CA VAL A 64 16.68 -11.09 0.92
C VAL A 64 16.02 -10.10 -0.04
N LEU A 65 16.43 -8.83 -0.02
CA LEU A 65 15.96 -7.83 -0.98
C LEU A 65 16.30 -8.23 -2.42
N ALA A 66 17.52 -8.71 -2.67
CA ALA A 66 17.95 -9.11 -4.01
C ALA A 66 17.29 -10.41 -4.50
N ILE A 67 17.13 -11.41 -3.63
CA ILE A 67 16.65 -12.74 -4.00
C ILE A 67 15.12 -12.83 -3.99
N ILE A 68 14.45 -12.12 -3.08
CA ILE A 68 13.01 -12.20 -2.88
C ILE A 68 12.34 -10.88 -3.23
N GLY A 69 12.80 -9.76 -2.68
CA GLY A 69 12.14 -8.46 -2.84
C GLY A 69 12.07 -7.97 -4.29
N LEU A 70 13.23 -7.87 -4.97
CA LEU A 70 13.30 -7.38 -6.36
C LEU A 70 12.55 -8.30 -7.34
N PRO A 71 12.73 -9.64 -7.31
CA PRO A 71 11.98 -10.51 -8.21
C PRO A 71 10.47 -10.44 -8.01
N LEU A 72 9.99 -10.41 -6.76
CA LEU A 72 8.56 -10.25 -6.47
C LEU A 72 8.02 -8.94 -7.01
N PHE A 73 8.75 -7.83 -6.79
CA PHE A 73 8.35 -6.52 -7.26
C PHE A 73 8.25 -6.46 -8.79
N PHE A 74 9.26 -6.97 -9.52
CA PHE A 74 9.23 -6.98 -10.98
C PHE A 74 8.16 -7.92 -11.54
N MET A 75 7.96 -9.07 -10.91
CA MET A 75 6.93 -10.02 -11.28
C MET A 75 5.53 -9.39 -11.15
N GLU A 76 5.25 -8.71 -10.04
CA GLU A 76 3.96 -8.06 -9.82
C GLU A 76 3.71 -6.90 -10.80
N LEU A 77 4.74 -6.08 -11.05
CA LEU A 77 4.65 -5.03 -12.06
C LEU A 77 4.39 -5.59 -13.46
N ALA A 78 5.13 -6.62 -13.86
CA ALA A 78 4.96 -7.25 -15.18
C ALA A 78 3.58 -7.91 -15.31
N PHE A 79 3.12 -8.61 -14.28
CA PHE A 79 1.82 -9.26 -14.27
C PHE A 79 0.67 -8.24 -14.32
N GLY A 80 0.76 -7.18 -13.52
CA GLY A 80 -0.22 -6.08 -13.53
C GLY A 80 -0.26 -5.32 -14.86
N GLN A 81 0.90 -5.05 -15.46
CA GLN A 81 0.99 -4.41 -16.79
C GLN A 81 0.40 -5.30 -17.89
N PHE A 82 0.77 -6.59 -17.91
CA PHE A 82 0.27 -7.55 -18.89
C PHE A 82 -1.24 -7.73 -18.80
N ALA A 83 -1.78 -7.95 -17.60
CA ALA A 83 -3.20 -8.17 -17.42
C ALA A 83 -4.01 -6.87 -17.59
N SER A 84 -3.45 -5.72 -17.21
CA SER A 84 -4.15 -4.44 -17.23
C SER A 84 -5.53 -4.52 -16.53
N LEU A 85 -5.60 -5.27 -15.42
CA LEU A 85 -6.77 -5.46 -14.56
C LEU A 85 -6.47 -5.03 -13.11
N GLY A 86 -7.51 -4.92 -12.28
CA GLY A 86 -7.34 -4.69 -10.84
C GLY A 86 -6.97 -5.99 -10.09
N PRO A 87 -6.46 -5.88 -8.85
CA PRO A 87 -6.08 -7.02 -8.01
C PRO A 87 -7.16 -8.08 -7.79
N ILE A 88 -8.46 -7.74 -7.80
CA ILE A 88 -9.53 -8.75 -7.69
C ILE A 88 -9.81 -9.40 -9.06
N ALA A 89 -9.94 -8.57 -10.09
CA ALA A 89 -10.30 -8.99 -11.42
C ALA A 89 -9.24 -9.89 -12.07
N ILE A 90 -7.95 -9.66 -11.79
CA ILE A 90 -6.83 -10.43 -12.39
C ILE A 90 -6.90 -11.93 -12.04
N TRP A 91 -7.37 -12.27 -10.83
CA TRP A 91 -7.48 -13.66 -10.38
C TRP A 91 -8.73 -14.38 -10.89
N THR A 92 -9.56 -13.72 -11.70
CA THR A 92 -10.68 -14.40 -12.41
C THR A 92 -10.18 -15.43 -13.44
N VAL A 93 -8.89 -15.38 -13.81
CA VAL A 93 -8.22 -16.38 -14.66
C VAL A 93 -8.36 -17.81 -14.12
N ASN A 94 -8.38 -17.99 -12.79
CA ASN A 94 -8.66 -19.27 -12.16
C ASN A 94 -9.44 -19.05 -10.85
N PRO A 95 -10.69 -19.55 -10.76
CA PRO A 95 -11.55 -19.31 -9.60
C PRO A 95 -10.96 -19.81 -8.28
N LEU A 96 -10.02 -20.76 -8.30
CA LEU A 96 -9.30 -21.23 -7.12
C LEU A 96 -8.53 -20.10 -6.41
N PHE A 97 -7.97 -19.17 -7.18
CA PHE A 97 -7.14 -18.07 -6.66
C PHE A 97 -7.91 -16.76 -6.51
N LYS A 98 -9.22 -16.71 -6.76
CA LYS A 98 -10.02 -15.48 -6.62
C LYS A 98 -9.99 -14.92 -5.19
N GLY A 99 -9.85 -15.78 -4.18
CA GLY A 99 -9.67 -15.39 -2.78
C GLY A 99 -8.40 -14.56 -2.52
N LEU A 100 -7.36 -14.73 -3.35
CA LEU A 100 -6.10 -13.99 -3.23
C LEU A 100 -6.32 -12.50 -3.47
N GLY A 101 -7.06 -12.13 -4.51
CA GLY A 101 -7.40 -10.73 -4.80
C GLY A 101 -8.18 -10.06 -3.68
N TYR A 102 -9.17 -10.75 -3.10
CA TYR A 102 -9.88 -10.23 -1.93
C TYR A 102 -8.95 -10.06 -0.72
N SER A 103 -8.02 -10.99 -0.49
CA SER A 103 -7.06 -10.87 0.60
C SER A 103 -6.13 -9.66 0.45
N MET A 104 -5.65 -9.39 -0.77
CA MET A 104 -4.83 -8.20 -1.08
C MET A 104 -5.59 -6.91 -0.75
N VAL A 105 -6.84 -6.80 -1.20
CA VAL A 105 -7.67 -5.61 -0.95
C VAL A 105 -7.97 -5.44 0.53
N ILE A 106 -8.31 -6.53 1.26
CA ILE A 106 -8.55 -6.47 2.71
C ILE A 106 -7.29 -6.04 3.47
N THR A 107 -6.14 -6.63 3.16
CA THR A 107 -4.88 -6.24 3.80
C THR A 107 -4.57 -4.76 3.53
N ASN A 108 -4.74 -4.30 2.28
CA ASN A 108 -4.56 -2.90 1.92
C ASN A 108 -5.54 -1.97 2.68
N THR A 109 -6.80 -2.37 2.86
CA THR A 109 -7.77 -1.62 3.66
C THR A 109 -7.34 -1.51 5.12
N VAL A 110 -6.91 -2.60 5.75
CA VAL A 110 -6.48 -2.56 7.15
C VAL A 110 -5.22 -1.70 7.32
N ILE A 111 -4.28 -1.76 6.35
CA ILE A 111 -3.10 -0.88 6.35
C ILE A 111 -3.52 0.58 6.28
N GLY A 112 -4.37 0.97 5.31
CA GLY A 112 -4.83 2.36 5.19
C GLY A 112 -5.55 2.86 6.44
N LEU A 113 -6.31 2.01 7.14
CA LEU A 113 -7.01 2.41 8.37
C LEU A 113 -6.05 2.87 9.48
N TYR A 114 -5.02 2.11 9.81
CA TYR A 114 -4.08 2.53 10.86
C TYR A 114 -3.11 3.61 10.37
N TYR A 115 -2.78 3.62 9.08
CA TYR A 115 -1.87 4.60 8.50
C TYR A 115 -2.44 6.03 8.58
N ASN A 116 -3.75 6.19 8.36
CA ASN A 116 -4.47 7.46 8.58
C ASN A 116 -4.32 8.01 10.01
N VAL A 117 -4.28 7.12 11.02
CA VAL A 117 -4.06 7.53 12.42
C VAL A 117 -2.67 8.14 12.60
N ILE A 118 -1.65 7.57 11.96
CA ILE A 118 -0.28 8.10 12.05
C ILE A 118 -0.16 9.45 11.33
N ILE A 119 -0.83 9.59 10.18
CA ILE A 119 -0.89 10.89 9.48
C ILE A 119 -1.57 11.94 10.37
N ALA A 120 -2.65 11.59 11.07
CA ALA A 120 -3.31 12.50 12.00
C ALA A 120 -2.38 12.96 13.14
N TRP A 121 -1.61 12.05 13.75
CA TRP A 121 -0.59 12.42 14.74
C TRP A 121 0.49 13.31 14.13
N THR A 122 0.96 13.00 12.92
CA THR A 122 1.98 13.79 12.22
C THR A 122 1.50 15.23 11.96
N ILE A 123 0.25 15.39 11.52
CA ILE A 123 -0.38 16.70 11.31
C ILE A 123 -0.47 17.46 12.64
N TYR A 124 -0.86 16.79 13.73
CA TYR A 124 -0.90 17.42 15.06
C TYR A 124 0.48 17.95 15.47
N TYR A 125 1.52 17.13 15.37
CA TYR A 125 2.89 17.55 15.72
C TYR A 125 3.44 18.64 14.79
N PHE A 126 3.07 18.62 13.50
CA PHE A 126 3.44 19.67 12.55
C PHE A 126 2.91 21.04 12.99
N PHE A 127 1.62 21.14 13.33
CA PHE A 127 1.04 22.39 13.82
C PHE A 127 1.53 22.75 15.23
N ALA A 128 1.73 21.78 16.12
CA ALA A 128 2.29 22.01 17.45
C ALA A 128 3.74 22.54 17.42
N SER A 129 4.49 22.23 16.35
CA SER A 129 5.85 22.75 16.12
C SER A 129 5.89 24.22 15.69
N MET A 130 4.75 24.83 15.34
CA MET A 130 4.67 26.24 14.91
C MET A 130 4.58 27.19 16.12
N THR A 131 5.48 27.01 17.06
CA THR A 131 5.56 27.75 18.32
C THR A 131 7.01 28.21 18.55
N SER A 132 7.21 29.24 19.37
CA SER A 132 8.56 29.72 19.67
C SER A 132 9.34 28.75 20.56
N GLU A 133 8.65 28.04 21.43
CA GLU A 133 9.18 27.00 22.31
C GLU A 133 8.34 25.74 22.10
N LEU A 134 9.01 24.60 21.93
CA LEU A 134 8.34 23.36 21.61
C LEU A 134 7.59 22.81 22.85
N PRO A 135 6.34 22.33 22.71
CA PRO A 135 5.55 21.82 23.84
C PRO A 135 6.14 20.58 24.55
N TRP A 136 7.12 19.92 23.96
CA TRP A 136 7.82 18.76 24.53
C TRP A 136 9.24 19.09 24.98
N GLN A 137 9.63 20.37 24.97
CA GLN A 137 10.95 20.81 25.42
C GLN A 137 11.08 20.81 26.95
N GLU A 138 9.98 21.05 27.66
CA GLU A 138 9.96 21.19 29.11
C GLU A 138 8.88 20.32 29.77
N CYS A 139 9.07 20.01 31.05
CA CYS A 139 8.16 19.20 31.86
C CYS A 139 7.14 20.04 32.67
N GLY A 140 6.88 21.29 32.28
CA GLY A 140 6.10 22.27 33.04
C GLY A 140 4.60 22.35 32.69
N HIS A 141 4.06 21.39 31.93
CA HIS A 141 2.70 21.45 31.41
C HIS A 141 1.71 20.59 32.21
N GLU A 142 0.40 20.86 32.05
CA GLU A 142 -0.67 20.18 32.79
C GLU A 142 -0.74 18.66 32.54
N TRP A 143 -0.22 18.20 31.39
CA TRP A 143 -0.15 16.78 31.04
C TRP A 143 1.09 16.07 31.61
N ASN A 144 2.04 16.80 32.21
CA ASN A 144 3.23 16.21 32.80
C ASN A 144 2.94 15.70 34.23
N THR A 145 3.57 14.58 34.59
CA THR A 145 3.56 14.06 35.97
C THR A 145 4.84 14.44 36.70
N ALA A 146 4.88 14.25 38.02
CA ALA A 146 6.07 14.47 38.84
C ALA A 146 7.27 13.58 38.46
N LEU A 147 7.08 12.58 37.61
CA LEU A 147 8.12 11.67 37.09
C LEU A 147 8.72 12.15 35.76
N CYS A 148 8.31 13.29 35.22
CA CYS A 148 8.82 13.80 33.95
C CYS A 148 10.32 14.16 34.08
N THR A 149 11.14 13.62 33.19
CA THR A 149 12.59 13.88 33.15
C THR A 149 13.05 14.01 31.70
N THR A 150 13.98 14.93 31.46
CA THR A 150 14.49 15.32 30.14
C THR A 150 15.80 14.62 29.78
N THR A 151 16.16 13.50 30.44
CA THR A 151 17.48 12.85 30.21
C THR A 151 17.42 11.31 30.21
N GLU A 152 17.91 10.73 29.11
CA GLU A 152 18.52 9.38 28.90
C GLU A 152 17.82 8.09 29.41
N GLN A 153 16.61 8.12 29.98
CA GLN A 153 15.87 6.87 30.28
C GLN A 153 15.04 6.31 29.10
N PHE A 154 15.20 6.87 27.89
CA PHE A 154 14.47 6.46 26.68
C PHE A 154 14.90 5.12 26.07
N ARG A 155 15.95 4.47 26.61
CA ARG A 155 16.50 3.22 26.08
C ARG A 155 15.47 2.07 26.00
N ASN A 156 14.38 2.16 26.76
CA ASN A 156 13.31 1.15 26.81
C ASN A 156 12.04 1.52 26.03
N TYR A 157 11.91 2.75 25.50
CA TYR A 157 10.71 3.22 24.78
C TYR A 157 10.85 3.19 23.25
N THR A 158 11.77 2.38 22.71
CA THR A 158 11.95 2.22 21.26
C THR A 158 10.86 1.34 20.63
N MET A 159 9.61 1.40 21.08
CA MET A 159 8.52 0.75 20.36
C MET A 159 8.18 1.59 19.13
N SER A 160 8.15 0.98 17.95
CA SER A 160 7.55 1.58 16.74
C SER A 160 6.07 1.90 17.05
N PRO A 161 5.55 3.14 16.92
CA PRO A 161 6.03 4.39 16.28
C PRO A 161 6.70 5.44 17.21
N GLY A 162 6.87 5.14 18.50
CA GLY A 162 7.46 6.03 19.50
C GLY A 162 8.87 6.54 19.18
N LEU A 163 9.60 5.89 18.27
CA LEU A 163 10.86 6.46 17.74
C LEU A 163 10.61 7.86 17.15
N VAL A 164 9.57 8.03 16.33
CA VAL A 164 9.26 9.28 15.62
C VAL A 164 8.51 10.31 16.46
N PHE A 165 7.72 9.87 17.42
CA PHE A 165 6.92 10.80 18.23
C PHE A 165 7.48 11.07 19.63
N VAL A 166 8.58 10.39 20.01
CA VAL A 166 9.25 10.60 21.31
C VAL A 166 10.73 10.86 21.12
N VAL A 167 11.46 9.91 20.51
CA VAL A 167 12.93 9.99 20.43
C VAL A 167 13.41 11.08 19.48
N TYR A 168 12.82 11.18 18.28
CA TYR A 168 13.19 12.24 17.33
C TYR A 168 12.87 13.63 17.89
N PRO A 169 11.65 13.95 18.37
CA PRO A 169 11.33 15.26 18.96
C PRO A 169 12.27 15.66 20.10
N GLU A 170 12.64 14.72 20.97
CA GLU A 170 13.63 14.93 22.03
C GLU A 170 15.03 15.22 21.47
N ALA A 171 15.45 14.56 20.39
CA ALA A 171 16.72 14.90 19.75
C ALA A 171 16.69 16.28 19.06
N LEU A 172 15.52 16.69 18.54
CA LEU A 172 15.36 17.98 17.87
C LEU A 172 15.44 19.16 18.84
N THR A 173 15.05 19.01 20.11
CA THR A 173 15.16 20.07 21.14
C THR A 173 16.62 20.40 21.49
N GLN A 174 17.55 19.49 21.21
CA GLN A 174 18.99 19.68 21.45
C GLN A 174 19.69 20.45 20.31
N MET A 175 19.00 20.70 19.19
CA MET A 175 19.56 21.44 18.06
C MET A 175 19.37 22.95 18.20
N PRO A 176 20.23 23.77 17.56
CA PRO A 176 19.97 25.21 17.48
C PRO A 176 18.69 25.47 16.68
N LEU A 177 17.83 26.36 17.19
CA LEU A 177 16.51 26.68 16.64
C LEU A 177 15.59 25.44 16.50
N PRO A 178 15.24 24.75 17.61
CA PRO A 178 14.44 23.52 17.57
C PRO A 178 13.14 23.61 16.74
N PRO A 179 12.33 24.70 16.82
CA PRO A 179 11.08 24.78 16.07
C PRO A 179 11.25 24.64 14.55
N VAL A 180 12.34 25.19 13.99
CA VAL A 180 12.60 25.11 12.54
C VAL A 180 12.80 23.65 12.12
N TRP A 181 13.62 22.91 12.87
CA TRP A 181 13.89 21.51 12.57
C TRP A 181 12.66 20.62 12.79
N SER A 182 11.88 20.88 13.83
CA SER A 182 10.62 20.16 14.07
C SER A 182 9.59 20.38 12.97
N VAL A 183 9.41 21.61 12.50
CA VAL A 183 8.50 21.91 11.37
C VAL A 183 8.96 21.17 10.11
N LEU A 184 10.25 21.21 9.76
CA LEU A 184 10.77 20.51 8.59
C LEU A 184 10.63 19.00 8.70
N PHE A 185 10.91 18.43 9.88
CA PHE A 185 10.81 17.00 10.13
C PHE A 185 9.37 16.49 10.02
N PHE A 186 8.42 17.15 10.71
CA PHE A 186 7.01 16.74 10.64
C PHE A 186 6.36 17.08 9.30
N PHE A 187 6.83 18.11 8.59
CA PHE A 187 6.41 18.36 7.20
C PHE A 187 6.86 17.22 6.27
N MET A 188 8.11 16.77 6.39
CA MET A 188 8.61 15.60 5.64
C MET A 188 7.81 14.34 5.95
N LEU A 189 7.51 14.08 7.22
CA LEU A 189 6.68 12.93 7.59
C LEU A 189 5.26 13.04 7.03
N MET A 190 4.68 14.25 7.04
CA MET A 190 3.35 14.50 6.51
C MET A 190 3.31 14.22 4.99
N THR A 191 4.30 14.68 4.23
CA THR A 191 4.36 14.43 2.79
C THR A 191 4.57 12.96 2.45
N LEU A 192 5.46 12.26 3.18
CA LEU A 192 5.63 10.81 3.06
C LEU A 192 4.33 10.07 3.37
N GLY A 193 3.65 10.42 4.46
CA GLY A 193 2.37 9.84 4.86
C GLY A 193 1.30 10.00 3.77
N PHE A 194 1.06 11.23 3.31
CA PHE A 194 0.07 11.48 2.26
C PHE A 194 0.38 10.76 0.95
N SER A 195 1.64 10.72 0.53
CA SER A 195 2.02 10.06 -0.73
C SER A 195 1.65 8.58 -0.75
N SER A 196 1.97 7.82 0.30
CA SER A 196 1.62 6.41 0.38
C SER A 196 0.13 6.18 0.57
N GLU A 197 -0.55 7.05 1.36
CA GLU A 197 -1.98 6.94 1.63
C GLU A 197 -2.83 7.11 0.36
N PHE A 198 -2.46 8.06 -0.52
CA PHE A 198 -3.15 8.24 -1.80
C PHE A 198 -3.06 6.99 -2.68
N SER A 199 -1.89 6.35 -2.75
CA SER A 199 -1.70 5.11 -3.52
C SER A 199 -2.48 3.93 -2.94
N ILE A 200 -2.45 3.77 -1.60
CA ILE A 200 -3.20 2.73 -0.88
C ILE A 200 -4.70 2.88 -1.17
N MET A 201 -5.25 4.09 -0.99
CA MET A 201 -6.68 4.33 -1.17
C MET A 201 -7.12 4.23 -2.63
N GLU A 202 -6.32 4.72 -3.59
CA GLU A 202 -6.68 4.59 -5.00
C GLU A 202 -6.72 3.13 -5.43
N CYS A 203 -5.76 2.30 -4.98
CA CYS A 203 -5.77 0.86 -5.24
C CYS A 203 -7.01 0.15 -4.66
N PHE A 204 -7.40 0.51 -3.43
CA PHE A 204 -8.63 -0.01 -2.81
C PHE A 204 -9.86 0.38 -3.64
N PHE A 205 -10.03 1.67 -3.95
CA PHE A 205 -11.21 2.15 -4.65
C PHE A 205 -11.29 1.63 -6.08
N SER A 206 -10.18 1.58 -6.82
CA SER A 206 -10.17 1.00 -8.17
C SER A 206 -10.58 -0.46 -8.13
N SER A 207 -10.01 -1.25 -7.22
CA SER A 207 -10.32 -2.68 -7.09
C SER A 207 -11.79 -2.95 -6.79
N VAL A 208 -12.40 -2.16 -5.90
CA VAL A 208 -13.80 -2.35 -5.52
C VAL A 208 -14.77 -1.81 -6.57
N ILE A 209 -14.45 -0.68 -7.21
CA ILE A 209 -15.30 -0.08 -8.25
C ILE A 209 -15.30 -0.96 -9.52
N ASP A 210 -14.18 -1.62 -9.84
CA ASP A 210 -14.08 -2.52 -10.99
C ASP A 210 -15.03 -3.73 -10.87
N GLU A 211 -15.29 -4.22 -9.67
CA GLU A 211 -16.23 -5.32 -9.42
C GLU A 211 -17.71 -4.86 -9.36
N LEU A 212 -17.96 -3.56 -9.11
CA LEU A 212 -19.30 -3.01 -8.91
C LEU A 212 -19.78 -2.21 -10.12
N ASP A 213 -20.33 -2.91 -11.11
CA ASP A 213 -20.87 -2.34 -12.35
C ASP A 213 -21.82 -1.15 -12.15
N PHE A 214 -22.66 -1.20 -11.12
CA PHE A 214 -23.64 -0.14 -10.85
C PHE A 214 -22.98 1.18 -10.44
N VAL A 215 -21.82 1.12 -9.77
CA VAL A 215 -21.00 2.27 -9.36
C VAL A 215 -20.16 2.73 -10.54
N ARG A 216 -19.51 1.78 -11.23
CA ARG A 216 -18.59 2.00 -12.35
C ARG A 216 -19.18 2.85 -13.47
N LYS A 217 -20.48 2.69 -13.76
CA LYS A 217 -21.18 3.34 -14.88
C LYS A 217 -21.55 4.81 -14.66
N SER A 218 -21.46 5.36 -13.45
CA SER A 218 -21.87 6.75 -13.18
C SER A 218 -20.83 7.49 -12.35
N ALA A 219 -20.33 8.60 -12.87
CA ALA A 219 -19.34 9.44 -12.18
C ALA A 219 -19.85 9.94 -10.81
N GLN A 220 -21.12 10.34 -10.73
CA GLN A 220 -21.75 10.76 -9.47
C GLN A 220 -21.79 9.62 -8.45
N ARG A 221 -22.10 8.38 -8.88
CA ARG A 221 -22.08 7.21 -8.00
C ARG A 221 -20.67 6.88 -7.51
N LYS A 222 -19.63 7.03 -8.34
CA LYS A 222 -18.23 6.85 -7.92
C LYS A 222 -17.85 7.83 -6.80
N VAL A 223 -18.19 9.11 -6.95
CA VAL A 223 -17.89 10.14 -5.95
C VAL A 223 -18.63 9.87 -4.64
N ILE A 224 -19.94 9.57 -4.71
CA ILE A 224 -20.74 9.24 -3.53
C ILE A 224 -20.19 7.98 -2.84
N PHE A 225 -19.85 6.95 -3.62
CA PHE A 225 -19.26 5.72 -3.10
C PHE A 225 -17.97 5.98 -2.32
N ARG A 226 -17.03 6.74 -2.90
CA ARG A 226 -15.79 7.14 -2.22
C ARG A 226 -16.08 7.90 -0.93
N ALA A 227 -16.98 8.89 -0.96
CA ALA A 227 -17.33 9.68 0.21
C ALA A 227 -17.94 8.84 1.36
N VAL A 228 -18.83 7.89 1.03
CA VAL A 228 -19.44 6.98 2.01
C VAL A 228 -18.38 6.10 2.66
N PHE A 229 -17.48 5.50 1.86
CA PHE A 229 -16.41 4.66 2.40
C PHE A 229 -15.41 5.44 3.26
N CYS A 230 -15.02 6.65 2.84
CA CYS A 230 -14.19 7.52 3.67
C CYS A 230 -14.85 7.84 5.02
N PHE A 231 -16.16 8.08 5.04
CA PHE A 231 -16.90 8.29 6.29
C PHE A 231 -16.91 7.03 7.17
N VAL A 232 -17.11 5.85 6.59
CA VAL A 232 -17.04 4.57 7.33
C VAL A 232 -15.64 4.33 7.89
N PHE A 233 -14.59 4.54 7.10
CA PHE A 233 -13.20 4.40 7.55
C PHE A 233 -12.84 5.40 8.63
N PHE A 234 -13.36 6.63 8.56
CA PHE A 234 -13.24 7.62 9.62
C PHE A 234 -13.86 7.10 10.93
N LEU A 235 -15.09 6.57 10.90
CA LEU A 235 -15.74 6.00 12.10
C LEU A 235 -14.96 4.82 12.70
N ILE A 236 -14.39 3.96 11.87
CA ILE A 236 -13.53 2.86 12.33
C ILE A 236 -12.24 3.42 12.92
N GLY A 237 -11.63 4.42 12.28
CA GLY A 237 -10.43 5.11 12.74
C GLY A 237 -10.61 5.77 14.12
N LEU A 238 -11.82 6.25 14.45
CA LEU A 238 -12.12 6.83 15.76
C LEU A 238 -11.81 5.86 16.92
N SER A 239 -11.94 4.55 16.71
CA SER A 239 -11.63 3.55 17.74
C SER A 239 -10.15 3.59 18.18
N MET A 240 -9.24 3.88 17.24
CA MET A 240 -7.79 3.88 17.45
C MET A 240 -7.24 5.19 18.06
N ILE A 241 -8.04 6.24 18.13
CA ILE A 241 -7.64 7.54 18.73
C ILE A 241 -8.23 7.78 20.13
N THR A 242 -8.95 6.80 20.69
CA THR A 242 -9.44 6.87 22.08
C THR A 242 -8.28 6.77 23.09
N ASN A 243 -8.53 7.05 24.39
CA ASN A 243 -7.50 6.95 25.45
C ASN A 243 -6.80 5.58 25.50
N SER A 244 -7.51 4.50 25.16
CA SER A 244 -6.96 3.14 25.05
C SER A 244 -6.69 2.71 23.58
N GLY A 245 -6.94 3.59 22.62
CA GLY A 245 -6.85 3.31 21.19
C GLY A 245 -5.44 2.97 20.73
N PHE A 246 -4.40 3.47 21.40
CA PHE A 246 -3.01 3.13 21.12
C PHE A 246 -2.71 1.63 21.26
N TYR A 247 -3.39 0.92 22.17
CA TYR A 247 -3.24 -0.54 22.28
C TYR A 247 -3.85 -1.27 21.08
N VAL A 248 -5.02 -0.82 20.63
CA VAL A 248 -5.68 -1.36 19.43
C VAL A 248 -4.80 -1.12 18.21
N PHE A 249 -4.30 0.11 18.05
CA PHE A 249 -3.36 0.48 17.01
C PHE A 249 -2.12 -0.45 16.99
N ASN A 250 -1.47 -0.66 18.13
CA ASN A 250 -0.27 -1.48 18.22
C ASN A 250 -0.54 -2.94 17.85
N ILE A 251 -1.69 -3.49 18.24
CA ILE A 251 -2.09 -4.85 17.86
C ILE A 251 -2.27 -4.91 16.34
N VAL A 252 -2.99 -3.96 15.75
CA VAL A 252 -3.25 -3.91 14.30
C VAL A 252 -1.94 -3.78 13.51
N ASP A 253 -1.06 -2.82 13.85
CA ASP A 253 0.23 -2.66 13.16
C ASP A 253 1.12 -3.91 13.28
N ALA A 254 1.19 -4.51 14.47
CA ALA A 254 2.01 -5.70 14.70
C ALA A 254 1.53 -6.93 13.91
N PHE A 255 0.21 -7.14 13.82
CA PHE A 255 -0.33 -8.28 13.08
C PHE A 255 -0.28 -8.09 11.57
N VAL A 256 -0.65 -6.89 11.08
CA VAL A 256 -0.82 -6.64 9.64
C VAL A 256 0.53 -6.50 8.94
N GLY A 257 1.51 -5.88 9.59
CA GLY A 257 2.87 -5.70 9.05
C GLY A 257 3.72 -6.97 8.99
N GLY A 258 3.19 -8.14 9.41
CA GLY A 258 3.91 -9.40 9.51
C GLY A 258 3.37 -10.50 8.61
N PHE A 259 2.79 -11.53 9.24
CA PHE A 259 2.40 -12.79 8.59
C PHE A 259 1.45 -12.66 7.38
N PRO A 260 0.43 -11.78 7.38
CA PRO A 260 -0.51 -11.68 6.26
C PRO A 260 0.18 -11.32 4.93
N LEU A 261 1.12 -10.36 4.95
CA LEU A 261 1.83 -9.93 3.74
C LEU A 261 2.71 -11.06 3.17
N LEU A 262 3.41 -11.79 4.04
CA LEU A 262 4.23 -12.93 3.63
C LEU A 262 3.37 -14.05 3.03
N PHE A 263 2.21 -14.32 3.64
CA PHE A 263 1.31 -15.37 3.18
C PHE A 263 0.70 -15.02 1.81
N VAL A 264 0.26 -13.78 1.62
CA VAL A 264 -0.28 -13.31 0.32
C VAL A 264 0.79 -13.38 -0.77
N GLY A 265 2.00 -12.87 -0.53
CA GLY A 265 3.09 -12.92 -1.52
C GLY A 265 3.52 -14.35 -1.87
N LEU A 266 3.55 -15.27 -0.89
CA LEU A 266 3.83 -16.67 -1.17
C LEU A 266 2.74 -17.30 -2.05
N LEU A 267 1.46 -17.12 -1.70
CA LEU A 267 0.36 -17.67 -2.47
C LEU A 267 0.30 -17.10 -3.89
N GLU A 268 0.62 -15.83 -4.07
CA GLU A 268 0.72 -15.18 -5.37
C GLU A 268 1.77 -15.83 -6.27
N THR A 269 2.99 -16.03 -5.77
CA THR A 269 4.03 -16.70 -6.56
C THR A 269 3.64 -18.11 -6.98
N ILE A 270 3.05 -18.89 -6.07
CA ILE A 270 2.57 -20.25 -6.34
C ILE A 270 1.45 -20.20 -7.39
N ALA A 271 0.51 -19.26 -7.26
CA ALA A 271 -0.61 -19.11 -8.18
C ALA A 271 -0.13 -18.78 -9.60
N ILE A 272 0.83 -17.87 -9.74
CA ILE A 272 1.37 -17.46 -11.04
C ILE A 272 2.15 -18.61 -11.68
N GLN A 273 2.98 -19.32 -10.91
CA GLN A 273 3.67 -20.53 -11.40
C GLN A 273 2.69 -21.60 -11.85
N PHE A 274 1.62 -21.85 -11.09
CA PHE A 274 0.59 -22.82 -11.46
C PHE A 274 -0.11 -22.43 -12.77
N ILE A 275 -0.47 -21.16 -12.93
CA ILE A 275 -1.10 -20.65 -14.15
C ILE A 275 -0.16 -20.80 -15.35
N TYR A 276 1.12 -20.44 -15.18
CA TYR A 276 2.13 -20.53 -16.24
C TYR A 276 2.36 -21.98 -16.68
N VAL A 277 2.54 -22.91 -15.73
CA VAL A 277 2.74 -24.34 -16.02
C VAL A 277 1.51 -24.94 -16.70
N LYS A 278 0.30 -24.60 -16.23
CA LYS A 278 -0.94 -25.10 -16.85
C LYS A 278 -1.14 -24.53 -18.26
N ALA A 279 -0.79 -23.27 -18.49
CA ALA A 279 -0.80 -22.68 -19.82
C ALA A 279 0.18 -23.39 -20.78
N GLY A 280 1.40 -23.66 -20.31
CA GLY A 280 2.39 -24.44 -21.05
C GLY A 280 1.90 -25.85 -21.41
N SER A 281 1.39 -26.59 -20.43
CA SER A 281 0.83 -27.94 -20.65
C SER A 281 -0.38 -27.95 -21.60
N SER A 282 -1.22 -26.90 -21.56
CA SER A 282 -2.35 -26.74 -22.49
C SER A 282 -1.88 -26.44 -23.92
N SER A 283 -0.80 -25.68 -24.09
CA SER A 283 -0.19 -25.43 -25.41
C SER A 283 0.46 -26.69 -26.01
N GLU A 284 1.07 -27.52 -25.17
CA GLU A 284 1.57 -28.85 -25.54
C GLU A 284 0.43 -29.84 -25.82
N GLY A 285 -0.71 -29.75 -25.12
CA GLY A 285 -1.89 -30.59 -25.38
C GLY A 285 -2.67 -30.21 -26.65
N LEU A 286 -2.73 -28.93 -26.99
CA LEU A 286 -3.27 -28.44 -28.26
C LEU A 286 -2.34 -28.78 -29.43
N THR A 287 -1.03 -28.70 -29.24
CA THR A 287 -0.08 -29.17 -30.26
C THR A 287 -0.07 -30.70 -30.34
N ALA A 288 -0.18 -31.47 -29.26
CA ALA A 288 -0.24 -32.95 -29.34
C ALA A 288 -1.56 -33.47 -29.96
N ASN A 289 -2.70 -32.82 -29.74
CA ASN A 289 -3.98 -33.21 -30.35
C ASN A 289 -4.17 -32.64 -31.77
N GLN A 290 -3.38 -31.65 -32.21
CA GLN A 290 -3.38 -31.17 -33.61
C GLN A 290 -2.19 -31.66 -34.44
N TYR A 291 -1.09 -32.10 -33.81
CA TYR A 291 0.11 -32.69 -34.43
C TYR A 291 0.17 -34.21 -34.24
N GLY A 292 -0.99 -34.87 -34.25
CA GLY A 292 -1.09 -36.24 -34.73
C GLY A 292 -0.90 -36.34 -36.26
N ASP A 293 -0.83 -35.21 -36.98
CA ASP A 293 -0.53 -35.19 -38.39
C ASP A 293 0.16 -33.86 -38.78
N ARG A 294 1.36 -33.96 -39.37
CA ARG A 294 2.17 -32.91 -40.05
C ARG A 294 3.08 -32.05 -39.19
N GLY A 295 4.38 -32.35 -39.26
CA GLY A 295 5.47 -31.52 -38.73
C GLY A 295 5.48 -30.09 -39.26
N GLY A 296 5.73 -29.15 -38.35
CA GLY A 296 5.76 -27.72 -38.58
C GLY A 296 6.44 -27.02 -37.42
N ARG A 297 7.47 -26.24 -37.75
CA ARG A 297 8.39 -25.49 -36.87
C ARG A 297 7.65 -24.55 -35.91
N TYR A 298 8.05 -24.54 -34.65
CA TYR A 298 7.69 -23.48 -33.69
C TYR A 298 8.43 -22.17 -34.05
N PRO A 299 7.83 -20.99 -33.80
CA PRO A 299 8.56 -19.74 -33.73
C PRO A 299 9.20 -19.59 -32.35
N ASP A 300 10.49 -19.26 -32.35
CA ASP A 300 11.32 -19.04 -31.18
C ASP A 300 10.80 -17.87 -30.33
N PHE A 301 10.72 -18.07 -29.02
CA PHE A 301 10.71 -16.99 -28.04
C PHE A 301 12.15 -16.48 -27.91
N GLU A 302 12.46 -15.35 -28.54
CA GLU A 302 13.69 -14.63 -28.26
C GLU A 302 13.55 -13.84 -26.95
N THR A 303 14.60 -14.01 -26.15
CA THR A 303 14.97 -13.41 -24.86
C THR A 303 14.76 -11.92 -24.71
#